data_AF-A0A6M4H1S8-F1
#
_entry.id   AF-A0A6M4H1S8-F1
#
_cell.length_a   1.000
_cell.length_b   1.000
_cell.length_c   1.000
_cell.angle_alpha   90.00
_cell.angle_beta   90.00
_cell.angle_gamma   90.00
#
_symmetry.space_group_name_H-M   'P 1'
#
loop_
_entity.id
_entity.type
_entity.pdbx_description
1 polymer ?
#
loop_
_entity_poly.entity_id
_entity_poly.type
_entity_poly.pdbx_seq_one_letter_code
_entity_poly.pdbx_strand_id
1 'polypeptide(L)'
;MIRALRLFTLIALAVAAGGALADRSAYNAVVTLEAKGEGFKVLHEHDWSVSGRRTASVSWIAADGKVERKVPSPALTWLGVSEDSRYVIGLSTVRLDNPEQMAVWTRDGQLVAQRRISARVACLTQARYEELRSKHPKGFEALGDRVWSSGAFVYVDFLATGMPEKLGPLWGELLGHGCASPFSPDISESVTNWIFWFDAQPAPEVIESAGKPVALRLRDTKGSVMTIPFQLGAPRAP
;
A
#
# COMPACT_ATOMS: atom_id res chain seq x y z
N MET A 1 -43.83 36.91 48.81
CA MET A 1 -42.35 36.77 48.72
C MET A 1 -42.03 35.75 47.65
N ILE A 2 -41.32 36.21 46.61
CA ILE A 2 -41.00 35.52 45.37
C ILE A 2 -39.63 34.84 45.52
N ARG A 3 -39.50 33.55 45.17
CA ARG A 3 -38.25 32.90 44.68
C ARG A 3 -38.67 31.71 43.78
N ALA A 4 -38.85 31.90 42.46
CA ALA A 4 -37.82 31.77 41.41
C ALA A 4 -37.13 30.39 41.46
N LEU A 5 -37.69 29.33 40.86
CA LEU A 5 -37.66 28.94 39.44
C LEU A 5 -36.28 29.11 38.79
N ARG A 6 -35.45 28.06 38.83
CA ARG A 6 -34.27 27.88 37.95
C ARG A 6 -33.89 26.39 37.83
N LEU A 7 -33.49 26.02 36.61
CA LEU A 7 -32.59 24.91 36.22
C LEU A 7 -33.20 23.49 36.24
N PHE A 8 -33.05 22.62 35.24
CA PHE A 8 -32.33 22.63 33.95
C PHE A 8 -33.11 21.67 33.04
N THR A 9 -33.59 22.14 31.89
CA THR A 9 -34.10 21.24 30.84
C THR A 9 -32.90 20.57 30.18
N LEU A 10 -32.58 19.35 30.61
CA LEU A 10 -31.68 18.43 29.90
C LEU A 10 -32.39 18.00 28.61
N ILE A 11 -32.21 18.77 27.54
CA ILE A 11 -32.53 18.33 26.19
C ILE A 11 -31.53 17.24 25.86
N ALA A 12 -32.00 16.00 25.94
CA ALA A 12 -31.29 14.83 25.45
C ALA A 12 -31.09 14.99 23.94
N LEU A 13 -29.90 15.46 23.54
CA LEU A 13 -29.42 15.39 22.18
C LEU A 13 -29.05 13.92 21.92
N ALA A 14 -30.06 13.08 21.70
CA ALA A 14 -29.89 11.79 21.07
C ALA A 14 -29.51 12.06 19.61
N VAL A 15 -28.23 12.41 19.39
CA VAL A 15 -27.63 12.41 18.07
C VAL A 15 -27.78 10.98 17.60
N ALA A 16 -28.69 10.77 16.66
CA ALA A 16 -28.72 9.57 15.85
C ALA A 16 -27.32 9.46 15.25
N ALA A 17 -26.50 8.59 15.84
CA ALA A 17 -25.27 8.12 15.24
C ALA A 17 -25.68 7.30 14.02
N GLY A 18 -26.11 7.99 12.97
CA GLY A 18 -26.16 7.43 11.63
C GLY A 18 -24.76 6.88 11.41
N GLY A 19 -24.65 5.56 11.26
CA GLY A 19 -23.37 4.93 10.99
C GLY A 19 -22.68 5.72 9.90
N ALA A 20 -21.46 6.17 10.14
CA ALA A 20 -20.70 6.95 9.18
C ALA A 20 -20.52 6.11 7.91
N LEU A 21 -21.45 6.25 6.96
CA LEU A 21 -21.41 5.64 5.62
C LEU A 21 -20.42 6.38 4.70
N ALA A 22 -19.68 7.35 5.24
CA ALA A 22 -18.92 8.36 4.51
C ALA A 22 -17.77 7.80 3.65
N ASP A 23 -17.31 6.57 3.91
CA ASP A 23 -16.13 6.04 3.22
C ASP A 23 -16.41 4.93 2.21
N ARG A 24 -17.66 4.58 1.90
CA ARG A 24 -17.95 3.61 0.83
C ARG A 24 -18.07 4.23 -0.57
N SER A 25 -18.32 5.55 -0.68
CA SER A 25 -18.58 6.18 -1.98
C SER A 25 -17.33 6.26 -2.86
N ALA A 26 -16.17 6.60 -2.29
CA ALA A 26 -14.89 6.56 -3.02
C ALA A 26 -14.45 5.12 -3.37
N TYR A 27 -15.05 4.15 -2.66
CA TYR A 27 -15.12 2.70 -2.79
C TYR A 27 -15.67 2.20 -4.14
N ASN A 28 -16.80 2.78 -4.52
CA ASN A 28 -17.72 2.17 -5.47
C ASN A 28 -17.54 2.74 -6.87
N ALA A 29 -16.29 2.94 -7.29
CA ALA A 29 -16.00 3.42 -8.64
C ALA A 29 -15.41 2.28 -9.48
N VAL A 30 -15.80 2.28 -10.76
CA VAL A 30 -14.99 1.65 -11.80
C VAL A 30 -13.89 2.64 -12.14
N VAL A 31 -12.64 2.19 -12.07
CA VAL A 31 -11.49 2.98 -12.50
C VAL A 31 -10.87 2.29 -13.69
N THR A 32 -10.72 3.07 -14.75
CA THR A 32 -10.02 2.68 -15.97
C THR A 32 -8.83 3.61 -16.14
N LEU A 33 -7.62 3.06 -16.14
CA LEU A 33 -6.39 3.81 -16.42
C LEU A 33 -5.76 3.30 -17.70
N GLU A 34 -5.16 4.21 -18.48
CA GLU A 34 -4.50 3.89 -19.73
C GLU A 34 -3.09 4.45 -19.72
N ALA A 35 -2.13 3.67 -20.21
CA ALA A 35 -0.79 4.14 -20.54
C ALA A 35 -0.33 3.54 -21.87
N LYS A 36 0.58 4.22 -22.57
CA LYS A 36 1.04 3.84 -23.90
C LYS A 36 2.55 3.63 -23.88
N GLY A 37 2.99 2.55 -24.53
CA GLY A 37 4.39 2.28 -24.85
C GLY A 37 4.59 2.18 -26.36
N GLU A 38 5.81 1.85 -26.77
CA GLU A 38 6.15 1.66 -28.18
C GLU A 38 5.46 0.41 -28.76
N GLY A 39 4.40 0.65 -29.56
CA GLY A 39 3.66 -0.39 -30.26
C GLY A 39 2.63 -1.14 -29.41
N PHE A 40 2.36 -0.70 -28.18
CA PHE A 40 1.33 -1.26 -27.33
C PHE A 40 0.67 -0.22 -26.41
N LYS A 41 -0.50 -0.57 -25.93
CA LYS A 41 -1.20 0.13 -24.86
C LYS A 41 -1.38 -0.83 -23.68
N VAL A 42 -1.37 -0.28 -22.47
CA VAL A 42 -1.85 -0.98 -21.27
C VAL A 42 -3.10 -0.32 -20.73
N LEU A 43 -4.04 -1.16 -20.31
CA LEU A 43 -5.30 -0.77 -19.71
C LEU A 43 -5.41 -1.44 -18.34
N HIS A 44 -5.49 -0.63 -17.29
CA HIS A 44 -5.88 -1.10 -15.96
C HIS A 44 -7.38 -0.90 -15.78
N GLU A 45 -8.05 -1.91 -15.25
CA GLU A 45 -9.46 -1.86 -14.88
C GLU A 45 -9.62 -2.43 -13.49
N HIS A 46 -10.32 -1.73 -12.62
CA HIS A 46 -10.90 -2.33 -11.43
C HIS A 46 -12.32 -1.85 -11.22
N ASP A 47 -13.17 -2.76 -10.76
CA ASP A 47 -14.56 -2.48 -10.41
C ASP A 47 -14.81 -2.93 -8.97
N TRP A 48 -15.05 -1.94 -8.11
CA TRP A 48 -15.35 -2.15 -6.71
C TRP A 48 -16.79 -1.73 -6.35
N SER A 49 -17.60 -1.39 -7.36
CA SER A 49 -19.01 -1.05 -7.18
C SER A 49 -19.84 -2.26 -6.72
N VAL A 50 -19.39 -3.49 -7.01
CA VAL A 50 -20.08 -4.72 -6.64
C VAL A 50 -19.53 -5.29 -5.33
N SER A 51 -20.39 -5.36 -4.31
CA SER A 51 -20.05 -5.98 -3.03
C SER A 51 -19.66 -7.46 -3.23
N GLY A 52 -18.44 -7.84 -2.83
CA GLY A 52 -17.99 -9.23 -2.78
C GLY A 52 -17.17 -9.73 -3.98
N ARG A 53 -16.98 -8.92 -5.03
CA ARG A 53 -16.04 -9.24 -6.12
C ARG A 53 -15.23 -8.01 -6.50
N ARG A 54 -14.12 -7.83 -5.79
CA ARG A 54 -13.13 -6.81 -6.11
C ARG A 54 -12.08 -7.43 -7.00
N THR A 55 -12.23 -7.24 -8.30
CA THR A 55 -11.24 -7.67 -9.29
C THR A 55 -10.57 -6.46 -9.90
N ALA A 56 -9.26 -6.56 -10.06
CA ALA A 56 -8.43 -5.59 -10.70
C ALA A 56 -7.50 -6.31 -11.66
N SER A 57 -7.27 -5.72 -12.82
CA SER A 57 -6.44 -6.34 -13.86
C SER A 57 -5.77 -5.31 -14.75
N VAL A 58 -4.60 -5.67 -15.26
CA VAL A 58 -3.92 -4.94 -16.33
C VAL A 58 -3.95 -5.78 -17.61
N SER A 59 -4.33 -5.17 -18.72
CA SER A 59 -4.38 -5.77 -20.04
C SER A 59 -3.39 -5.09 -20.97
N TRP A 60 -2.64 -5.87 -21.75
CA TRP A 60 -1.79 -5.34 -22.82
C TRP A 60 -2.56 -5.47 -24.13
N ILE A 61 -2.58 -4.40 -24.88
CA ILE A 61 -3.34 -4.22 -26.11
C ILE A 61 -2.35 -3.85 -27.21
N ALA A 62 -2.28 -4.69 -28.24
CA ALA A 62 -1.45 -4.43 -29.41
C ALA A 62 -1.93 -3.20 -30.20
N ALA A 63 -1.10 -2.70 -31.11
CA ALA A 63 -1.43 -1.54 -31.95
C ALA A 63 -2.70 -1.74 -32.80
N ASP A 64 -3.06 -2.98 -33.13
CA ASP A 64 -4.28 -3.34 -33.86
C ASP A 64 -5.54 -3.40 -32.96
N GLY A 65 -5.40 -3.15 -31.65
CA GLY A 65 -6.47 -3.17 -30.67
C GLY A 65 -6.74 -4.54 -30.04
N LYS A 66 -6.00 -5.60 -30.43
CA LYS A 66 -6.16 -6.93 -29.84
C LYS A 66 -5.58 -6.98 -28.42
N VAL A 67 -6.36 -7.51 -27.48
CA VAL A 67 -5.85 -7.86 -26.15
C VAL A 67 -4.92 -9.06 -26.28
N GLU A 68 -3.63 -8.86 -26.00
CA GLU A 68 -2.63 -9.93 -26.06
C GLU A 68 -2.58 -10.72 -24.75
N ARG A 69 -2.78 -10.05 -23.62
CA ARG A 69 -2.78 -10.66 -22.28
C ARG A 69 -3.53 -9.80 -21.28
N LYS A 70 -3.99 -10.45 -20.22
CA LYS A 70 -4.66 -9.85 -19.06
C LYS A 70 -4.16 -10.55 -17.80
N VAL A 71 -3.64 -9.78 -16.85
CA VAL A 71 -3.09 -10.31 -15.58
C VAL A 71 -3.82 -9.68 -14.38
N PRO A 72 -3.94 -10.40 -13.25
CA PRO A 72 -4.40 -9.79 -12.00
C PRO A 72 -3.48 -8.63 -11.59
N SER A 73 -4.05 -7.59 -10.99
CA SER A 73 -3.30 -6.45 -10.48
C SER A 73 -3.85 -5.92 -9.16
N PRO A 74 -3.10 -5.09 -8.43
CA PRO A 74 -3.65 -4.30 -7.35
C PRO A 74 -4.65 -3.26 -7.89
N ALA A 75 -5.41 -2.60 -6.99
CA ALA A 75 -6.30 -1.51 -7.39
C ALA A 75 -5.51 -0.22 -7.61
N LEU A 76 -4.92 -0.09 -8.80
CA LEU A 76 -4.09 1.04 -9.18
C LEU A 76 -4.89 2.34 -9.32
N THR A 77 -4.26 3.45 -8.96
CA THR A 77 -4.75 4.82 -9.18
C THR A 77 -3.85 5.61 -10.13
N TRP A 78 -2.71 5.04 -10.50
CA TRP A 78 -1.82 5.56 -11.53
C TRP A 78 -1.22 4.39 -12.31
N LEU A 79 -1.08 4.56 -13.63
CA LEU A 79 -0.49 3.59 -14.55
C LEU A 79 0.44 4.32 -15.51
N GLY A 80 1.61 3.75 -15.76
CA GLY A 80 2.57 4.27 -16.71
C GLY A 80 3.40 3.17 -17.35
N VAL A 81 4.16 3.57 -18.37
CA VAL A 81 5.14 2.74 -19.06
C VAL A 81 6.49 3.46 -18.95
N SER A 82 7.58 2.72 -18.72
CA SER A 82 8.92 3.29 -18.72
C SER A 82 9.27 3.90 -20.08
N GLU A 83 10.18 4.88 -20.12
CA GLU A 83 10.53 5.58 -21.37
C GLU A 83 11.02 4.63 -22.47
N ASP A 84 11.76 3.59 -22.09
CA ASP A 84 12.26 2.54 -22.99
C ASP A 84 11.22 1.46 -23.33
N SER A 85 9.98 1.62 -22.86
CA SER A 85 8.87 0.70 -23.08
C SER A 85 9.09 -0.75 -22.60
N ARG A 86 10.08 -0.98 -21.72
CA ARG A 86 10.39 -2.30 -21.17
C ARG A 86 9.54 -2.66 -19.95
N TYR A 87 9.02 -1.66 -19.24
CA TYR A 87 8.30 -1.86 -17.98
C TYR A 87 6.95 -1.16 -17.98
N VAL A 88 5.97 -1.80 -17.33
CA VAL A 88 4.68 -1.24 -16.98
C VAL A 88 4.65 -1.06 -15.47
N ILE A 89 4.32 0.14 -15.01
CA ILE A 89 4.41 0.55 -13.62
C ILE A 89 3.02 0.93 -13.14
N GLY A 90 2.55 0.27 -12.09
CA GLY A 90 1.29 0.58 -11.41
C GLY A 90 1.55 1.10 -10.01
N LEU A 91 0.92 2.23 -9.67
CA LEU A 91 0.93 2.79 -8.33
C LEU A 91 -0.50 2.97 -7.83
N SER A 92 -0.68 2.87 -6.52
CA SER A 92 -1.98 3.02 -5.88
C SER A 92 -1.88 3.85 -4.62
N THR A 93 -2.76 4.83 -4.48
CA THR A 93 -3.02 5.50 -3.21
C THR A 93 -4.07 4.76 -2.36
N VAL A 94 -4.62 3.67 -2.87
CA VAL A 94 -5.65 2.90 -2.18
C VAL A 94 -5.00 1.95 -1.17
N ARG A 95 -5.40 2.07 0.09
CA ARG A 95 -4.91 1.24 1.20
C ARG A 95 -5.89 0.12 1.58
N LEU A 96 -7.17 0.45 1.70
CA LEU A 96 -8.17 -0.50 2.17
C LEU A 96 -8.37 -1.61 1.15
N ASP A 97 -8.27 -2.86 1.60
CA ASP A 97 -8.49 -4.07 0.80
C ASP A 97 -7.69 -4.11 -0.50
N ASN A 98 -6.58 -3.37 -0.52
CA ASN A 98 -5.56 -3.38 -1.55
C ASN A 98 -4.27 -3.84 -0.88
N PRO A 99 -3.90 -5.13 -0.99
CA PRO A 99 -2.76 -5.67 -0.27
C PRO A 99 -1.45 -4.97 -0.67
N GLU A 100 -1.33 -4.59 -1.95
CA GLU A 100 -0.13 -4.00 -2.55
C GLU A 100 -0.43 -2.62 -3.16
N GLN A 101 0.48 -1.66 -3.00
CA GLN A 101 0.34 -0.29 -3.54
C GLN A 101 1.22 -0.06 -4.76
N MET A 102 2.22 -0.91 -4.97
CA MET A 102 3.16 -0.83 -6.09
C MET A 102 3.16 -2.16 -6.82
N ALA A 103 3.15 -2.12 -8.14
CA ALA A 103 3.42 -3.28 -8.99
C ALA A 103 4.19 -2.86 -10.25
N VAL A 104 5.15 -3.68 -10.65
CA VAL A 104 5.97 -3.48 -11.84
C VAL A 104 5.95 -4.76 -12.65
N TRP A 105 5.62 -4.66 -13.93
CA TRP A 105 5.64 -5.76 -14.88
C TRP A 105 6.62 -5.46 -16.00
N THR A 106 7.16 -6.51 -16.62
CA THR A 106 7.83 -6.41 -17.92
C THR A 106 6.82 -6.08 -19.01
N ARG A 107 7.30 -5.67 -20.19
CA ARG A 107 6.50 -5.54 -21.42
C ARG A 107 5.66 -6.79 -21.73
N ASP A 108 6.17 -7.98 -21.43
CA ASP A 108 5.47 -9.25 -21.68
C ASP A 108 4.50 -9.64 -20.54
N GLY A 109 4.22 -8.73 -19.60
CA GLY A 109 3.29 -8.96 -18.50
C GLY A 109 3.80 -9.87 -17.38
N GLN A 110 5.09 -10.24 -17.37
CA GLN A 110 5.69 -10.91 -16.22
C GLN A 110 5.82 -9.93 -15.04
N LEU A 111 5.38 -10.33 -13.85
CA LEU A 111 5.52 -9.53 -12.64
C LEU A 111 6.99 -9.48 -12.20
N VAL A 112 7.55 -8.29 -12.12
CA VAL A 112 8.93 -8.02 -11.66
C VAL A 112 8.95 -7.80 -10.16
N ALA A 113 8.03 -6.97 -9.67
CA ALA A 113 7.93 -6.63 -8.26
C ALA A 113 6.49 -6.23 -7.91
N GLN A 114 6.08 -6.57 -6.70
CA GLN A 114 4.88 -6.01 -6.06
C GLN A 114 5.23 -5.63 -4.62
N ARG A 115 4.61 -4.58 -4.11
CA ARG A 115 4.88 -4.13 -2.74
C ARG A 115 3.74 -3.37 -2.11
N ARG A 116 3.49 -3.74 -0.85
CA ARG A 116 2.76 -2.94 0.12
C ARG A 116 3.60 -1.76 0.58
N ILE A 117 2.99 -0.59 0.53
CA ILE A 117 3.57 0.63 1.07
C ILE A 117 2.80 0.96 2.34
N SER A 118 3.55 1.24 3.41
CA SER A 118 3.02 1.63 4.71
C SER A 118 3.73 2.89 5.17
N ALA A 119 2.99 3.83 5.74
CA ALA A 119 3.50 5.06 6.37
C ALA A 119 4.29 4.76 7.65
N ARG A 120 3.91 3.69 8.34
CA ARG A 120 4.51 3.29 9.61
C ARG A 120 4.79 1.80 9.63
N VAL A 121 5.96 1.45 10.15
CA VAL A 121 6.44 0.08 10.35
C VAL A 121 7.06 0.00 11.75
N ALA A 122 7.37 -1.19 12.25
CA ALA A 122 8.20 -1.30 13.45
C ALA A 122 9.67 -1.30 13.04
N CYS A 123 10.51 -0.50 13.72
CA CYS A 123 11.96 -0.50 13.55
C CYS A 123 12.59 -1.24 14.73
N LEU A 124 13.11 -2.44 14.49
CA LEU A 124 13.71 -3.27 15.51
C LEU A 124 15.22 -3.37 15.29
N THR A 125 16.00 -3.42 16.38
CA THR A 125 17.35 -3.97 16.30
C THR A 125 17.28 -5.48 16.04
N GLN A 126 18.34 -6.09 15.53
CA GLN A 126 18.40 -7.54 15.33
C GLN A 126 18.09 -8.31 16.63
N ALA A 127 18.70 -7.92 17.75
CA ALA A 127 18.46 -8.55 19.05
C ALA A 127 16.99 -8.43 19.51
N ARG A 128 16.36 -7.27 19.31
CA ARG A 128 14.95 -7.07 19.67
C ARG A 128 14.03 -7.88 18.77
N TYR A 129 14.35 -7.99 17.47
CA TYR A 129 13.62 -8.85 16.55
C TYR A 129 13.68 -10.32 16.96
N GLU A 130 14.87 -10.83 17.32
CA GLU A 130 15.04 -12.22 17.78
C GLU A 130 14.27 -12.50 19.07
N GLU A 131 14.33 -11.57 20.04
CA GLU A 131 13.56 -11.67 21.29
C GLU A 131 12.06 -11.76 21.01
N LEU A 132 11.53 -10.82 20.21
CA LEU A 132 10.11 -10.78 19.86
C LEU A 132 9.69 -12.02 19.05
N ARG A 133 10.53 -12.48 18.13
CA ARG A 133 10.28 -13.68 17.32
C ARG A 133 10.24 -14.94 18.16
N SER A 134 11.16 -15.08 19.12
CA SER A 134 11.15 -16.20 20.06
C SER A 134 9.94 -16.16 20.98
N LYS A 135 9.51 -14.98 21.42
CA LYS A 135 8.37 -14.79 22.31
C LYS A 135 7.02 -14.98 21.61
N HIS A 136 6.92 -14.60 20.33
CA HIS A 136 5.68 -14.58 19.55
C HIS A 136 5.78 -15.34 18.21
N PRO A 137 6.15 -16.63 18.20
CA PRO A 137 6.47 -17.34 16.97
C PRO A 137 5.31 -17.39 15.96
N LYS A 138 4.07 -17.60 16.43
CA LYS A 138 2.87 -17.59 15.58
C LYS A 138 2.58 -16.23 14.95
N GLY A 139 2.88 -15.14 15.67
CA GLY A 139 2.71 -13.78 15.16
C GLY A 139 3.69 -13.50 14.02
N PHE A 140 4.94 -13.95 14.14
CA PHE A 140 5.93 -13.82 13.06
C PHE A 140 5.67 -14.76 11.88
N GLU A 141 5.09 -15.94 12.10
CA GLU A 141 4.59 -16.78 11.01
C GLU A 141 3.49 -16.05 10.20
N ALA A 142 2.55 -15.38 10.88
CA ALA A 142 1.50 -14.61 10.24
C ALA A 142 2.00 -13.36 9.49
N LEU A 143 3.16 -12.82 9.85
CA LEU A 143 3.78 -11.69 9.16
C LEU A 143 4.42 -12.09 7.82
N GLY A 144 4.99 -13.30 7.70
CA GLY A 144 5.56 -13.79 6.44
C GLY A 144 6.60 -12.85 5.82
N ASP A 145 6.34 -12.41 4.58
CA ASP A 145 7.19 -11.51 3.79
C ASP A 145 7.15 -10.04 4.23
N ARG A 146 6.36 -9.70 5.24
CA ARG A 146 6.25 -8.36 5.83
C ARG A 146 7.38 -8.01 6.78
N VAL A 147 8.40 -8.87 6.87
CA VAL A 147 9.57 -8.68 7.71
C VAL A 147 10.81 -8.65 6.82
N TRP A 148 11.59 -7.59 6.93
CA TRP A 148 12.82 -7.46 6.16
C TRP A 148 13.90 -6.70 6.92
N SER A 149 15.13 -6.74 6.42
CA SER A 149 16.26 -5.98 6.95
C SER A 149 16.75 -4.94 5.96
N SER A 150 17.17 -3.80 6.50
CA SER A 150 17.94 -2.79 5.77
C SER A 150 18.85 -2.04 6.75
N GLY A 151 20.13 -1.97 6.42
CA GLY A 151 21.14 -1.38 7.31
C GLY A 151 21.20 -2.08 8.66
N ALA A 152 21.01 -1.32 9.75
CA ALA A 152 21.08 -1.79 11.13
C ALA A 152 19.74 -2.26 11.71
N PHE A 153 18.65 -2.20 10.92
CA PHE A 153 17.30 -2.43 11.41
C PHE A 153 16.62 -3.60 10.71
N VAL A 154 15.77 -4.29 11.47
CA VAL A 154 14.72 -5.17 10.98
C VAL A 154 13.42 -4.39 11.00
N TYR A 155 12.79 -4.28 9.84
CA TYR A 155 11.51 -3.60 9.66
C TYR A 155 10.37 -4.63 9.64
N VAL A 156 9.26 -4.27 10.27
CA VAL A 156 8.05 -5.10 10.29
C VAL A 156 6.86 -4.27 9.82
N ASP A 157 6.27 -4.61 8.68
CA ASP A 157 5.00 -4.05 8.23
C ASP A 157 3.83 -4.78 8.90
N PHE A 158 3.51 -4.31 10.11
CA PHE A 158 2.42 -4.88 10.88
C PHE A 158 1.07 -4.21 10.57
N LEU A 159 1.02 -2.99 10.03
CA LEU A 159 -0.22 -2.23 9.87
C LEU A 159 -1.03 -2.64 8.64
N ALA A 160 -1.72 -3.78 8.71
CA ALA A 160 -2.66 -4.23 7.69
C ALA A 160 -4.00 -4.74 8.27
N THR A 161 -5.02 -4.79 7.42
CA THR A 161 -6.35 -5.30 7.82
C THR A 161 -6.26 -6.70 8.41
N GLY A 162 -6.89 -6.89 9.57
CA GLY A 162 -6.90 -8.18 10.30
C GLY A 162 -5.62 -8.52 11.05
N MET A 163 -4.55 -7.72 10.95
CA MET A 163 -3.31 -7.98 11.67
C MET A 163 -3.41 -7.84 13.20
N PRO A 164 -4.20 -6.93 13.81
CA PRO A 164 -4.35 -6.89 15.26
C PRO A 164 -4.80 -8.24 15.84
N GLU A 165 -5.75 -8.90 15.18
CA GLU A 165 -6.25 -10.22 15.57
C GLU A 165 -5.20 -11.31 15.34
N LYS A 166 -4.56 -11.32 14.16
CA LYS A 166 -3.52 -12.32 13.82
C LYS A 166 -2.28 -12.23 14.70
N LEU A 167 -1.86 -11.02 15.07
CA LEU A 167 -0.65 -10.79 15.86
C LEU A 167 -0.92 -10.86 17.37
N GLY A 168 -2.17 -10.64 17.82
CA GLY A 168 -2.53 -10.69 19.24
C GLY A 168 -1.64 -9.75 20.08
N PRO A 169 -1.03 -10.23 21.18
CA PRO A 169 -0.15 -9.40 22.01
C PRO A 169 1.06 -8.79 21.26
N LEU A 170 1.58 -9.46 20.23
CA LEU A 170 2.70 -8.94 19.43
C LEU A 170 2.35 -7.60 18.78
N TRP A 171 1.09 -7.37 18.41
CA TRP A 171 0.62 -6.10 17.85
C TRP A 171 0.98 -4.92 18.75
N GLY A 172 0.68 -5.03 20.05
CA GLY A 172 0.95 -3.98 21.03
C GLY A 172 2.44 -3.74 21.22
N GLU A 173 3.26 -4.78 21.18
CA GLU A 173 4.72 -4.64 21.27
C GLU A 173 5.29 -3.94 20.03
N LEU A 174 4.85 -4.32 18.82
CA LEU A 174 5.30 -3.68 17.58
C LEU A 174 4.87 -2.21 17.49
N LEU A 175 3.68 -1.86 17.99
CA LEU A 175 3.22 -0.47 18.07
C LEU A 175 4.20 0.43 18.84
N GLY A 176 4.75 -0.09 19.95
CA GLY A 176 5.73 0.60 20.79
C GLY A 176 7.09 0.84 20.11
N HIS A 177 7.37 0.12 19.02
CA HIS A 177 8.57 0.27 18.20
C HIS A 177 8.30 0.92 16.83
N GLY A 178 7.14 1.57 16.68
CA GLY A 178 6.74 2.16 15.41
C GLY A 178 7.61 3.35 15.00
N CYS A 179 8.02 3.36 13.74
CA CYS A 179 8.80 4.41 13.09
C CYS A 179 8.19 4.73 11.72
N ALA A 180 8.63 5.84 11.11
CA ALA A 180 8.25 6.17 9.74
C ALA A 180 8.78 5.13 8.75
N SER A 181 8.14 5.05 7.58
CA SER A 181 8.58 4.17 6.49
C SER A 181 10.06 4.39 6.14
N PRO A 182 10.85 3.33 5.92
CA PRO A 182 12.25 3.48 5.50
C PRO A 182 12.39 4.03 4.08
N PHE A 183 11.30 4.08 3.29
CA PHE A 183 11.35 4.59 1.92
C PHE A 183 11.22 6.12 1.87
N SER A 184 10.35 6.69 2.70
CA SER A 184 10.27 8.14 2.91
C SER A 184 9.52 8.45 4.22
N PRO A 185 9.97 9.45 5.01
CA PRO A 185 9.25 9.91 6.19
C PRO A 185 7.96 10.69 5.85
N ASP A 186 7.80 11.10 4.60
CA ASP A 186 6.65 11.88 4.11
C ASP A 186 5.49 11.01 3.61
N ILE A 187 5.63 9.68 3.74
CA ILE A 187 4.52 8.76 3.50
C ILE A 187 3.52 8.90 4.65
N SER A 188 2.26 9.12 4.31
CA SER A 188 1.18 9.26 5.28
C SER A 188 -0.05 8.46 4.87
N GLU A 189 -0.92 8.18 5.82
CA GLU A 189 -2.14 7.41 5.61
C GLU A 189 -3.33 8.16 6.21
N SER A 190 -4.50 8.05 5.58
CA SER A 190 -5.74 8.48 6.22
C SER A 190 -6.21 7.43 7.22
N VAL A 191 -7.01 7.85 8.20
CA VAL A 191 -7.68 6.92 9.13
C VAL A 191 -8.63 5.98 8.41
N THR A 192 -9.12 6.42 7.26
CA THR A 192 -10.04 5.69 6.41
C THR A 192 -9.22 4.70 5.59
N ASN A 193 -8.83 5.06 4.39
CA ASN A 193 -8.58 4.05 3.38
C ASN A 193 -7.58 4.49 2.28
N TRP A 194 -6.88 5.61 2.50
CA TRP A 194 -5.88 6.16 1.57
C TRP A 194 -4.47 6.10 2.15
N ILE A 195 -3.50 6.00 1.26
CA ILE A 195 -2.08 6.20 1.52
C ILE A 195 -1.53 7.19 0.51
N PHE A 196 -0.84 8.19 1.02
CA PHE A 196 -0.22 9.27 0.26
C PHE A 196 1.28 9.05 0.32
N TRP A 197 1.85 8.48 -0.75
CA TRP A 197 3.25 8.07 -0.75
C TRP A 197 4.04 8.54 -1.97
N PHE A 198 3.39 8.98 -3.05
CA PHE A 198 4.06 9.49 -4.25
C PHE A 198 3.51 10.84 -4.70
N ASP A 199 4.30 11.58 -5.47
CA ASP A 199 3.93 12.86 -6.09
C ASP A 199 2.75 12.70 -7.07
N ALA A 200 1.92 13.74 -7.27
CA ALA A 200 0.80 13.68 -8.20
C ALA A 200 1.21 13.35 -9.66
N GLN A 201 2.45 13.68 -10.03
CA GLN A 201 3.10 13.33 -11.28
C GLN A 201 4.36 12.49 -10.97
N PRO A 202 4.20 11.21 -10.62
CA PRO A 202 5.25 10.44 -9.95
C PRO A 202 6.52 10.22 -10.78
N ALA A 203 6.42 10.30 -12.11
CA ALA A 203 7.50 10.07 -13.07
C ALA A 203 8.45 8.92 -12.65
N PRO A 204 7.94 7.71 -12.40
CA PRO A 204 8.73 6.65 -11.81
C PRO A 204 9.71 6.06 -12.82
N GLU A 205 10.87 5.66 -12.32
CA GLU A 205 11.97 5.11 -13.09
C GLU A 205 12.37 3.75 -12.52
N VAL A 206 12.46 2.75 -13.39
CA VAL A 206 13.00 1.44 -13.02
C VAL A 206 14.52 1.52 -13.06
N ILE A 207 15.14 1.32 -11.90
CA ILE A 207 16.59 1.26 -11.76
C ILE A 207 17.06 -0.16 -12.07
N GLU A 208 18.05 -0.27 -12.94
CA GLU A 208 18.66 -1.55 -13.32
C GLU A 208 20.09 -1.67 -12.82
N SER A 209 20.51 -2.91 -12.54
CA SER A 209 21.89 -3.26 -12.27
C SER A 209 22.22 -4.55 -13.02
N ALA A 210 23.33 -4.56 -13.76
CA ALA A 210 23.73 -5.68 -14.63
C ALA A 210 22.59 -6.18 -15.55
N GLY A 211 21.82 -5.25 -16.13
CA GLY A 211 20.70 -5.55 -17.03
C GLY A 211 19.47 -6.16 -16.36
N LYS A 212 19.39 -6.13 -15.02
CA LYS A 212 18.24 -6.62 -14.25
C LYS A 212 17.57 -5.48 -13.49
N PRO A 213 16.23 -5.43 -13.44
CA PRO A 213 15.51 -4.47 -12.62
C PRO A 213 15.76 -4.73 -11.13
N VAL A 214 16.18 -3.70 -10.39
CA VAL A 214 16.53 -3.80 -8.96
C VAL A 214 15.75 -2.86 -8.04
N ALA A 215 15.20 -1.76 -8.55
CA ALA A 215 14.41 -0.83 -7.74
C ALA A 215 13.47 0.05 -8.58
N LEU A 216 12.51 0.69 -7.91
CA LEU A 216 11.75 1.82 -8.44
C LEU A 216 12.22 3.11 -7.78
N ARG A 217 12.58 4.11 -8.56
CA ARG A 217 12.89 5.47 -8.11
C ARG A 217 11.75 6.40 -8.51
N LEU A 218 11.29 7.22 -7.58
CA LEU A 218 10.22 8.20 -7.81
C LEU A 218 10.24 9.27 -6.70
N ARG A 219 9.38 10.27 -6.81
CA ARG A 219 9.22 11.31 -5.78
C ARG A 219 8.07 10.99 -4.83
N ASP A 220 8.26 11.28 -3.55
CA ASP A 220 7.19 11.25 -2.55
C ASP A 220 6.27 12.47 -2.63
N THR A 221 5.33 12.58 -1.70
CA THR A 221 4.32 13.67 -1.67
C THR A 221 4.90 15.06 -1.41
N LYS A 222 6.18 15.17 -1.03
CA LYS A 222 6.91 16.43 -0.84
C LYS A 222 7.94 16.69 -1.93
N GLY A 223 8.01 15.82 -2.94
CA GLY A 223 8.95 15.93 -4.04
C GLY A 223 10.34 15.35 -3.72
N SER A 224 10.55 14.77 -2.54
CA SER A 224 11.81 14.13 -2.19
C SER A 224 11.97 12.82 -2.96
N VAL A 225 13.18 12.53 -3.41
CA VAL A 225 13.44 11.29 -4.17
C VAL A 225 13.50 10.12 -3.19
N MET A 226 12.69 9.10 -3.46
CA MET A 226 12.74 7.81 -2.76
C MET A 226 13.07 6.68 -3.72
N THR A 227 13.67 5.61 -3.19
CA THR A 227 14.01 4.40 -3.95
C THR A 227 13.49 3.17 -3.22
N ILE A 228 12.70 2.36 -3.91
CA ILE A 228 12.06 1.17 -3.38
C ILE A 228 12.69 -0.04 -4.05
N PRO A 229 13.55 -0.81 -3.34
CA PRO A 229 14.26 -1.94 -3.94
C PRO A 229 13.28 -3.06 -4.29
N PHE A 230 13.40 -3.76 -5.41
CA PHE A 230 12.48 -4.84 -5.78
C PHE A 230 12.61 -6.10 -4.92
N GLN A 231 13.79 -6.32 -4.35
CA GLN A 231 14.02 -7.36 -3.36
C GLN A 231 14.35 -6.73 -2.01
N LEU A 232 13.73 -7.24 -0.96
CA LEU A 232 14.05 -6.86 0.42
C LEU A 232 14.93 -7.96 1.02
N GLY A 233 15.95 -7.55 1.78
CA GLY A 233 16.83 -8.49 2.46
C GLY A 233 16.05 -9.24 3.55
N ALA A 234 16.14 -10.57 3.58
CA ALA A 234 15.63 -11.33 4.71
C ALA A 234 16.35 -10.93 6.00
N PRO A 235 15.68 -10.97 7.17
CA PRO A 235 16.37 -10.86 8.45
C PRO A 235 17.49 -11.89 8.57
N ARG A 236 18.59 -11.50 9.22
CA ARG A 236 19.69 -12.42 9.47
C ARG A 236 19.16 -13.60 10.29
N ALA A 237 19.58 -14.80 9.88
CA ALA A 237 19.40 -15.98 10.72
C ALA A 237 20.19 -15.79 12.03
N PRO A 238 19.69 -16.31 13.15
CA PRO A 238 20.42 -16.32 14.42
C PRO A 238 21.75 -17.06 14.31
#